data_AF-A0A2H0LGG8-F1
#
_entry.id   AF-A0A2H0LGG8-F1
#
_cell.length_a   1.000
_cell.length_b   1.000
_cell.length_c   1.000
_cell.angle_alpha   90.00
_cell.angle_beta   90.00
_cell.angle_gamma   90.00
#
_symmetry.space_group_name_H-M   'P 1'
#
loop_
_entity.id
_entity.type
_entity.pdbx_description
1 polymer ?
#
loop_
_entity_poly.entity_id
_entity_poly.type
_entity_poly.pdbx_seq_one_letter_code
_entity_poly.pdbx_strand_id
1 'polypeptide(L)' 'MAPPQVFGIVVRSFGLSFFVYSLWYLLYGVATALAMEGTYPKWRIAYFVSGGLFLLVSLYFLKGAKHLVKFCYSKES' A
#
# COMPACT_ATOMS: atom_id res chain seq x y z
N MET A 1 -24.21 3.09 12.33
CA MET A 1 -23.37 2.29 11.41
C MET A 1 -23.06 0.97 12.07
N ALA A 2 -23.13 -0.14 11.34
CA ALA A 2 -22.77 -1.45 11.90
C ALA A 2 -21.25 -1.49 12.17
N PRO A 3 -20.78 -2.01 13.32
CA PRO A 3 -19.35 -2.17 13.63
C PRO A 3 -18.47 -2.73 12.49
N PRO A 4 -18.90 -3.77 11.74
CA PRO A 4 -18.10 -4.29 10.62
C PRO A 4 -17.92 -3.31 9.44
N GLN A 5 -18.86 -2.38 9.24
CA GLN A 5 -18.72 -1.35 8.19
C GLN A 5 -17.63 -0.34 8.54
N VAL A 6 -17.58 0.09 9.81
CA VAL A 6 -16.55 1.03 10.30
C VAL A 6 -15.17 0.38 10.20
N PHE A 7 -15.03 -0.87 10.62
CA PHE A 7 -13.77 -1.61 10.49
C PHE A 7 -13.31 -1.73 9.03
N GLY A 8 -14.24 -2.03 8.10
CA GLY A 8 -13.94 -2.07 6.67
C GLY A 8 -13.47 -0.74 6.10
N ILE A 9 -14.03 0.38 6.57
CA ILE A 9 -13.61 1.74 6.16
C ILE A 9 -12.20 2.03 6.68
N VAL A 10 -11.89 1.66 7.92
CA VAL A 10 -10.56 1.85 8.52
C VAL A 10 -9.50 1.08 7.74
N VAL A 11 -9.72 -0.22 7.48
CA VAL A 11 -8.78 -1.07 6.73
C VAL A 11 -8.54 -0.54 5.32
N ARG A 12 -9.59 -0.06 4.63
CA ARG A 12 -9.45 0.58 3.32
C ARG A 12 -8.69 1.90 3.38
N SER A 13 -8.89 2.70 4.42
CA SER A 13 -8.17 3.97 4.62
C SER A 13 -6.68 3.75 4.83
N PHE A 14 -6.30 2.72 5.60
CA PHE A 14 -4.92 2.27 5.72
C PHE A 14 -4.35 1.80 4.38
N GLY A 15 -5.09 0.94 3.66
CA GLY A 15 -4.68 0.49 2.33
C GLY A 15 -4.47 1.65 1.35
N LEU A 16 -5.36 2.64 1.36
CA LEU A 16 -5.25 3.82 0.50
C LEU A 16 -4.03 4.68 0.87
N SER A 17 -3.73 4.82 2.16
CA SER A 17 -2.55 5.54 2.64
C SER A 17 -1.26 4.85 2.17
N PHE A 18 -1.18 3.52 2.29
CA PHE A 18 -0.06 2.75 1.76
C PHE A 18 0.05 2.82 0.22
N PHE A 19 -1.08 2.92 -0.48
CA PHE A 19 -1.09 3.08 -1.93
C PHE A 19 -0.48 4.41 -2.35
N VAL A 20 -0.89 5.52 -1.71
CA VAL A 20 -0.31 6.85 -1.95
C VAL A 20 1.19 6.86 -1.63
N TYR A 21 1.58 6.24 -0.52
CA TYR A 21 2.98 6.13 -0.11
C TYR A 21 3.82 5.31 -1.11
N SER A 22 3.28 4.21 -1.63
CA SER A 22 3.91 3.42 -2.68
C SER A 22 4.09 4.23 -3.97
N LEU A 23 3.06 4.99 -4.37
CA LEU A 23 3.09 5.81 -5.58
C LEU A 23 4.16 6.90 -5.46
N TRP A 24 4.29 7.51 -4.28
CA TRP A 24 5.36 8.45 -3.97
C TRP A 24 6.76 7.80 -4.12
N TYR A 25 6.96 6.61 -3.55
CA TYR A 25 8.23 5.88 -3.67
C TYR A 25 8.58 5.50 -5.11
N LEU A 26 7.59 5.08 -5.90
CA LEU A 26 7.76 4.77 -7.31
C LEU A 26 8.11 6.03 -8.13
N LEU A 27 7.38 7.14 -7.93
CA LEU A 27 7.67 8.41 -8.58
C LEU A 27 9.05 8.93 -8.21
N TYR A 28 9.46 8.82 -6.94
CA TYR A 28 10.80 9.20 -6.49
C TYR A 28 11.88 8.31 -7.10
N GLY A 29 11.62 7.00 -7.21
CA GLY A 29 12.48 6.05 -7.92
C GLY A 29 12.64 6.40 -9.40
N VAL A 30 11.58 6.82 -10.09
CA VAL A 30 11.61 7.26 -11.50
C VAL A 30 12.27 8.63 -11.65
N ALA A 31 12.02 9.58 -10.75
CA ALA A 31 12.64 10.91 -10.78
C ALA A 31 14.16 10.80 -10.58
N THR A 32 14.60 10.01 -9.61
CA THR A 32 16.03 9.67 -9.44
C THR A 32 16.56 8.80 -10.60
N ALA A 33 15.68 8.11 -11.34
CA ALA A 33 16.00 7.38 -12.56
C ALA A 33 16.35 8.29 -13.75
N LEU A 34 15.66 9.42 -13.87
CA LEU A 34 15.74 10.29 -15.04
C LEU A 34 16.59 11.55 -14.81
N ALA A 35 16.65 12.07 -13.59
CA ALA A 35 17.22 13.40 -13.31
C ALA A 35 18.65 13.39 -12.73
N MET A 36 19.18 12.25 -12.28
CA MET A 36 20.49 12.18 -11.64
C MET A 36 21.38 11.09 -12.26
N GLU A 37 22.24 11.49 -13.18
CA GLU A 37 23.26 10.63 -13.82
C GLU A 37 24.37 10.17 -12.85
N GLY A 38 24.38 10.63 -11.59
CA GLY A 38 25.41 10.31 -10.59
C GLY A 38 24.95 9.52 -9.35
N THR A 39 23.67 9.17 -9.23
CA THR A 39 23.17 8.48 -8.03
C THR A 39 23.49 6.98 -8.05
N TYR A 40 24.08 6.50 -6.95
CA TYR A 40 24.47 5.10 -6.76
C TYR A 40 23.33 4.11 -7.12
N PRO A 41 23.55 3.16 -8.03
CA PRO A 41 22.50 2.28 -8.57
C PRO A 41 21.78 1.44 -7.51
N LYS A 42 22.46 1.17 -6.38
CA LYS A 42 21.88 0.45 -5.22
C LYS A 42 20.67 1.15 -4.61
N TRP A 43 20.66 2.48 -4.58
CA TRP A 43 19.59 3.25 -3.96
C TRP A 43 18.34 3.27 -4.85
N ARG A 44 18.49 3.37 -6.18
CA ARG A 44 17.36 3.26 -7.14
C ARG A 44 16.58 1.96 -6.97
N ILE A 45 17.30 0.83 -6.89
CA ILE A 45 16.68 -0.49 -6.74
C ILE A 45 15.95 -0.56 -5.40
N ALA A 46 16.52 -0.02 -4.32
CA ALA A 46 15.87 0.01 -3.01
C ALA A 46 14.54 0.80 -3.04
N TYR A 47 14.47 1.94 -3.73
CA TYR A 47 13.22 2.70 -3.88
C TYR A 47 12.17 1.95 -4.68
N PHE A 48 12.56 1.29 -5.77
CA PHE A 48 11.64 0.48 -6.59
C PHE A 48 11.12 -0.76 -5.85
N VAL A 49 11.99 -1.49 -5.16
CA VAL A 49 11.60 -2.67 -4.37
C VAL A 49 10.67 -2.27 -3.22
N SER A 50 11.00 -1.19 -2.52
CA SER A 50 10.16 -0.65 -1.44
C SER A 50 8.80 -0.21 -1.98
N GLY A 51 8.79 0.56 -3.07
CA GLY A 51 7.57 1.01 -3.75
C GLY A 51 6.68 -0.16 -4.18
N GLY A 52 7.27 -1.20 -4.76
CA GLY A 52 6.55 -2.41 -5.18
C GLY A 52 5.98 -3.22 -4.01
N LEU A 53 6.74 -3.39 -2.93
CA LEU A 53 6.25 -4.05 -1.71
C LEU A 53 5.07 -3.31 -1.10
N PHE A 54 5.19 -1.98 -0.94
CA PHE A 54 4.08 -1.17 -0.43
C PHE A 54 2.87 -1.21 -1.36
N LEU A 55 3.07 -1.30 -2.67
CA LEU A 55 1.99 -1.45 -3.64
C LEU A 55 1.22 -2.76 -3.41
N LEU A 56 1.94 -3.88 -3.29
CA LEU A 56 1.34 -5.20 -3.03
C LEU A 56 0.58 -5.23 -1.71
N VAL A 57 1.17 -4.68 -0.65
CA VAL A 57 0.50 -4.57 0.65
C VAL A 57 -0.75 -3.69 0.54
N SER A 58 -0.67 -2.54 -0.12
CA SER A 58 -1.82 -1.65 -0.30
C SER A 58 -2.98 -2.32 -1.06
N LEU A 59 -2.67 -3.07 -2.12
CA LEU A 59 -3.65 -3.82 -2.92
C LEU A 59 -4.27 -4.94 -2.10
N TYR A 60 -3.47 -5.63 -1.29
CA TYR A 60 -3.96 -6.64 -0.36
C TYR A 60 -4.93 -6.02 0.66
N PHE A 61 -4.61 -4.85 1.23
CA PHE A 61 -5.50 -4.17 2.16
C PHE A 61 -6.78 -3.66 1.48
N LEU A 62 -6.68 -3.08 0.28
CA LEU A 62 -7.85 -2.59 -0.47
C LEU A 62 -8.81 -3.73 -0.85
N LYS A 63 -8.28 -4.84 -1.38
CA LYS A 63 -9.06 -5.97 -1.88
C LYS A 63 -9.43 -6.95 -0.77
N GLY A 64 -8.52 -7.17 0.17
CA GLY A 64 -8.64 -8.06 1.33
C GLY A 64 -9.45 -7.48 2.49
N ALA A 65 -9.78 -6.18 2.49
CA ALA A 65 -10.63 -5.59 3.53
C ALA A 65 -11.94 -6.36 3.77
N LYS A 66 -12.58 -6.88 2.71
CA LYS A 66 -13.79 -7.71 2.86
C LYS A 66 -13.51 -9.06 3.54
N HIS A 67 -12.37 -9.68 3.23
CA HIS A 67 -11.95 -10.95 3.86
C HIS A 67 -11.57 -10.73 5.33
N LEU A 68 -10.84 -9.67 5.64
CA LEU A 68 -10.45 -9.31 7.01
C LEU A 68 -11.66 -8.99 7.88
N VAL A 69 -12.61 -8.19 7.38
CA VAL A 69 -13.87 -7.91 8.09
C VAL A 69 -14.63 -9.20 8.37
N LYS A 70 -14.74 -10.09 7.37
CA LYS A 70 -15.45 -11.38 7.52
C LYS A 70 -14.74 -12.32 8.52
N PHE A 71 -13.41 -12.29 8.58
CA PHE A 71 -12.64 -13.08 9.54
C PHE A 71 -12.81 -12.55 10.98
N CYS A 72 -12.70 -11.23 11.17
CA CYS A 72 -12.81 -10.60 12.49
C CYS A 72 -14.23 -10.66 13.06
N TYR A 73 -15.25 -10.58 12.21
CA TYR A 73 -16.68 -10.62 12.59
C TYR A 73 -17.35 -11.96 12.23
N SER A 74 -16.59 -13.05 12.07
CA SER A 74 -17.10 -14.36 11.63
C SER A 74 -18.11 -15.00 12.60
N LYS A 75 -18.36 -14.43 13.78
CA LYS A 75 -19.27 -14.96 14.81
C LYS A 75 -20.68 -14.33 14.80
N GLU A 76 -20.98 -13.39 13.91
CA GLU A 76 -22.29 -12.71 13.85
C GLU A 76 -23.13 -13.07 12.59
N SER A 77 -22.86 -14.19 11.92
CA SER A 77 -23.71 -14.68 10.80
C SER A 77 -24.51 -15.91 11.17
#